data_AF-A0A359HM34-F1
#
_entry.id   AF-A0A359HM34-F1
#
_cell.length_a   1.000
_cell.length_b   1.000
_cell.length_c   1.000
_cell.angle_alpha   90.00
_cell.angle_beta   90.00
_cell.angle_gamma   90.00
#
_symmetry.space_group_name_H-M   'P 1'
#
loop_
_entity.id
_entity.type
_entity.pdbx_description
1 polymer ?
#
loop_
_entity_poly.entity_id
_entity_poly.type
_entity_poly.pdbx_seq_one_letter_code
_entity_poly.pdbx_strand_id
1 'polypeptide(L)'
;MFETDALYQNDPKWKNVKLGNQNTETIGSWGCLMTSMTMVANGYGFNETPESINEKMKAAGGFQEALIIPAVLPSVCPGLVYKGYQPCEDTPAPLDQIDAAIAAGKPVIAQVDWSPKAGLQTHWIVLYDKEGD
;
A
#
# COMPACT_ATOMS: atom_id res chain seq x y z
N MET A 1 3.97 -8.92 17.25
CA MET A 1 2.88 -8.86 16.26
C MET A 1 3.07 -7.58 15.47
N PHE A 2 2.73 -7.56 14.18
CA PHE A 2 2.74 -6.30 13.43
C PHE A 2 1.53 -5.48 13.88
N GLU A 3 1.75 -4.22 14.25
CA GLU A 3 0.70 -3.31 14.72
C GLU A 3 0.83 -1.98 13.98
N THR A 4 -0.28 -1.43 13.50
CA THR A 4 -0.33 -0.12 12.85
C THR A 4 -1.70 0.49 13.08
N ASP A 5 -1.75 1.83 13.14
CA ASP A 5 -3.02 2.54 13.05
C ASP A 5 -3.64 2.34 11.67
N ALA A 6 -4.97 2.16 11.64
CA ALA A 6 -5.72 2.09 10.41
C ALA A 6 -5.78 3.48 9.75
N LEU A 7 -5.26 3.55 8.51
CA LEU A 7 -5.32 4.75 7.67
C LEU A 7 -6.28 4.50 6.50
N TYR A 8 -7.03 5.54 6.13
CA TYR A 8 -8.00 5.46 5.06
C TYR A 8 -7.75 6.54 4.00
N GLN A 9 -7.70 6.15 2.72
CA GLN A 9 -7.35 7.08 1.65
C GLN A 9 -8.34 8.25 1.51
N ASN A 10 -9.62 8.07 1.88
CA ASN A 10 -10.64 9.12 1.80
C ASN A 10 -10.78 9.95 3.08
N ASP A 11 -9.83 9.88 4.02
CA ASP A 11 -9.82 10.80 5.17
C ASP A 11 -9.85 12.26 4.67
N PRO A 12 -10.74 13.12 5.21
CA PRO A 12 -10.84 14.53 4.84
C PRO A 12 -9.52 15.31 4.87
N LYS A 13 -8.55 14.89 5.70
CA LYS A 13 -7.24 15.54 5.82
C LYS A 13 -6.44 15.51 4.53
N TRP A 14 -6.49 14.41 3.77
CA TRP A 14 -5.62 14.22 2.59
C TRP A 14 -6.36 13.79 1.32
N LYS A 15 -7.65 13.44 1.38
CA LYS A 15 -8.39 12.90 0.21
C LYS A 15 -8.35 13.78 -1.04
N ASN A 16 -8.16 15.09 -0.87
CA ASN A 16 -8.12 16.08 -1.97
C ASN A 16 -6.69 16.42 -2.44
N VAL A 17 -5.66 15.94 -1.74
CA VAL A 17 -4.26 16.13 -2.13
C VAL A 17 -3.99 15.35 -3.41
N LYS A 18 -3.26 15.98 -4.34
CA LYS A 18 -2.85 15.36 -5.60
C LYS A 18 -1.89 14.21 -5.34
N LEU A 19 -2.24 13.04 -5.84
CA LEU A 19 -1.37 11.87 -5.77
C LEU A 19 -0.21 12.08 -6.74
N GLY A 20 1.01 11.66 -6.43
CA GLY A 20 2.10 11.60 -7.40
C GLY A 20 2.40 12.93 -8.15
N ASN A 21 2.73 12.82 -9.43
CA ASN A 21 3.24 13.91 -10.27
C ASN A 21 2.22 14.46 -11.29
N GLN A 22 0.93 14.33 -11.02
CA GLN A 22 -0.15 14.66 -11.95
C GLN A 22 -1.30 15.44 -11.27
N ASN A 23 -2.18 16.02 -12.09
CA ASN A 23 -3.18 16.98 -11.62
C ASN A 23 -4.62 16.43 -11.55
N THR A 24 -4.84 15.18 -11.95
CA THR A 24 -6.17 14.56 -12.04
C THR A 24 -6.48 13.77 -10.76
N GLU A 25 -5.73 12.71 -10.47
CA GLU A 25 -5.99 11.80 -9.36
C GLU A 25 -5.58 12.42 -8.02
N THR A 26 -6.34 12.08 -6.99
CA THR A 26 -6.05 12.45 -5.62
C THR A 26 -5.75 11.21 -4.79
N ILE A 27 -5.22 11.41 -3.58
CA ILE A 27 -5.06 10.31 -2.61
C ILE A 27 -6.42 9.63 -2.36
N GLY A 28 -7.51 10.39 -2.27
CA GLY A 28 -8.85 9.85 -2.10
C GLY A 28 -9.31 9.01 -3.29
N SER A 29 -9.00 9.40 -4.53
CA SER A 29 -9.45 8.61 -5.68
C SER A 29 -8.64 7.33 -5.86
N TRP A 30 -7.30 7.41 -5.79
CA TRP A 30 -6.40 6.35 -6.30
C TRP A 30 -5.27 5.96 -5.32
N GLY A 31 -5.29 6.47 -4.09
CA GLY A 31 -4.19 6.32 -3.13
C GLY A 31 -4.23 5.06 -2.25
N CYS A 32 -4.99 4.00 -2.59
CA CYS A 32 -5.12 2.79 -1.76
C CYS A 32 -3.76 2.11 -1.51
N LEU A 33 -2.95 1.92 -2.56
CA LEU A 33 -1.63 1.29 -2.44
C LEU A 33 -0.68 2.15 -1.60
N MET A 34 -0.61 3.45 -1.86
CA MET A 34 0.22 4.37 -1.09
C MET A 34 -0.20 4.46 0.39
N THR A 35 -1.50 4.45 0.66
CA THR A 35 -2.03 4.44 2.03
C THR A 35 -1.66 3.13 2.74
N SER A 36 -1.75 1.99 2.03
CA SER A 36 -1.29 0.68 2.53
C SER A 36 0.21 0.67 2.83
N MET A 37 1.03 1.25 1.94
CA MET A 37 2.47 1.43 2.18
C MET A 37 2.76 2.30 3.39
N THR A 38 1.94 3.33 3.65
CA THR A 38 2.05 4.19 4.84
C THR A 38 1.80 3.39 6.11
N MET A 39 0.73 2.57 6.13
CA MET A 39 0.46 1.68 7.27
C MET A 39 1.59 0.67 7.50
N VAL A 40 2.12 0.06 6.43
CA VAL A 40 3.27 -0.84 6.55
C VAL A 40 4.49 -0.12 7.13
N ALA A 41 4.82 1.08 6.65
CA ALA A 41 5.91 1.85 7.21
C ALA A 41 5.68 2.16 8.70
N ASN A 42 4.49 2.63 9.07
CA ASN A 42 4.18 2.98 10.45
C ASN A 42 4.28 1.77 11.39
N GLY A 43 3.82 0.59 10.97
CA GLY A 43 3.97 -0.62 11.79
C GLY A 43 5.40 -1.14 11.93
N TYR A 44 6.35 -0.58 11.17
CA TYR A 44 7.78 -0.78 11.39
C TYR A 44 8.47 0.38 12.15
N GLY A 45 7.67 1.27 12.78
CA GLY A 45 8.17 2.31 13.68
C GLY A 45 8.33 3.70 13.06
N PHE A 46 7.82 3.91 11.84
CA PHE A 46 7.71 5.25 11.26
C PHE A 46 6.45 5.97 11.76
N ASN A 47 6.39 7.28 11.58
CA ASN A 47 5.22 8.09 11.93
C ASN A 47 4.87 9.00 10.75
N GLU A 48 4.26 8.41 9.74
CA GLU A 48 3.94 9.05 8.47
C GLU A 48 2.43 9.17 8.27
N THR A 49 2.03 10.13 7.45
CA THR A 49 0.67 10.24 6.92
C THR A 49 0.69 9.87 5.43
N PRO A 50 -0.48 9.57 4.83
CA PRO A 50 -0.56 9.38 3.38
C PRO A 50 -0.02 10.58 2.59
N GLU A 51 -0.22 11.80 3.10
CA GLU A 51 0.34 13.02 2.52
C GLU A 51 1.87 13.09 2.64
N SER A 52 2.46 12.73 3.79
CA SER A 52 3.92 12.77 3.94
C SER A 52 4.64 11.71 3.10
N ILE A 53 4.07 10.50 3.00
CA ILE A 53 4.57 9.47 2.08
C ILE A 53 4.45 9.94 0.62
N ASN A 54 3.33 10.56 0.23
CA ASN A 54 3.15 11.08 -1.12
C ASN A 54 4.30 12.03 -1.51
N GLU A 55 4.59 13.03 -0.67
CA GLU A 55 5.63 14.01 -0.96
C GLU A 55 7.04 13.41 -0.95
N LYS A 56 7.34 12.51 0.00
CA LYS A 56 8.64 11.81 0.05
C LYS A 56 8.86 10.94 -1.19
N MET A 57 7.85 10.17 -1.57
CA MET A 57 7.91 9.30 -2.75
C MET A 57 8.04 10.14 -4.03
N LYS A 58 7.34 11.27 -4.16
CA LYS A 58 7.54 12.21 -5.29
C LYS A 58 8.99 12.70 -5.36
N ALA A 59 9.54 13.18 -4.24
CA ALA A 59 10.92 13.68 -4.18
C ALA A 59 11.96 12.58 -4.51
N ALA A 60 11.67 11.33 -4.20
CA ALA A 60 12.53 10.19 -4.49
C ALA A 60 12.32 9.57 -5.89
N GLY A 61 11.46 10.15 -6.74
CA GLY A 61 11.13 9.58 -8.05
C GLY A 61 10.30 8.29 -7.98
N GLY A 62 9.58 8.07 -6.89
CA GLY A 62 8.75 6.91 -6.60
C GLY A 62 7.38 6.91 -7.28
N PHE A 63 7.20 7.71 -8.33
CA PHE A 63 5.96 7.81 -9.09
C PHE A 63 6.20 7.93 -10.59
N GLN A 64 5.40 7.21 -11.36
CA GLN A 64 5.14 7.49 -12.78
C GLN A 64 3.70 8.01 -12.89
N GLU A 65 3.53 9.33 -13.04
CA GLU A 65 2.23 9.99 -12.87
C GLU A 65 1.62 9.60 -11.51
N ALA A 66 0.42 9.01 -11.50
CA ALA A 66 -0.27 8.55 -10.30
C ALA A 66 0.23 7.20 -9.78
N LEU A 67 0.99 6.46 -10.60
CA LEU A 67 1.41 5.09 -10.31
C LEU A 67 2.61 5.13 -9.37
N ILE A 68 2.37 4.75 -8.11
CA ILE A 68 3.43 4.61 -7.11
C ILE A 68 4.31 3.40 -7.43
N ILE A 69 5.61 3.52 -7.19
CA ILE A 69 6.61 2.48 -7.39
C ILE A 69 7.02 1.93 -6.01
N PRO A 70 6.47 0.78 -5.55
CA PRO A 70 6.69 0.30 -4.18
C PRO A 70 8.16 0.04 -3.83
N ALA A 71 8.96 -0.34 -4.81
CA ALA A 71 10.39 -0.58 -4.66
C ALA A 71 11.19 0.66 -4.21
N VAL A 72 10.63 1.87 -4.33
CA VAL A 72 11.26 3.12 -3.89
C VAL A 72 11.03 3.37 -2.39
N LEU A 73 10.03 2.76 -1.76
CA LEU A 73 9.71 3.01 -0.34
C LEU A 73 10.91 2.85 0.62
N PRO A 74 11.81 1.86 0.48
CA PRO A 74 13.00 1.76 1.32
C PRO A 74 13.96 2.96 1.27
N SER A 75 13.95 3.76 0.20
CA SER A 75 14.81 4.95 0.10
C SER A 75 14.28 6.12 0.93
N VAL A 76 12.96 6.17 1.18
CA VAL A 76 12.30 7.22 1.98
C VAL A 76 12.00 6.78 3.41
N CYS A 77 11.91 5.47 3.64
CA CYS A 77 11.73 4.83 4.93
C CYS A 77 12.89 3.82 5.17
N PRO A 78 14.08 4.31 5.57
CA PRO A 78 15.29 3.48 5.66
C PRO A 78 15.17 2.37 6.70
N GLY A 79 15.54 1.16 6.33
CA GLY A 79 15.40 -0.04 7.16
C GLY A 79 14.26 -0.97 6.72
N LEU A 80 13.32 -0.47 5.91
CA LEU A 80 12.38 -1.31 5.20
C LEU A 80 13.07 -2.07 4.06
N VAL A 81 12.55 -3.27 3.76
CA VAL A 81 13.02 -4.07 2.63
C VAL A 81 11.83 -4.43 1.76
N TYR A 82 11.85 -3.96 0.52
CA TYR A 82 10.88 -4.40 -0.49
C TYR A 82 11.26 -5.80 -0.97
N LYS A 83 10.33 -6.76 -0.84
CA LYS A 83 10.59 -8.17 -1.18
C LYS A 83 10.21 -8.53 -2.62
N GLY A 84 9.29 -7.79 -3.23
CA GLY A 84 8.85 -8.03 -4.60
C GLY A 84 7.35 -7.80 -4.78
N TYR A 85 6.92 -8.02 -6.01
CA TYR A 85 5.52 -8.00 -6.43
C TYR A 85 5.27 -9.24 -7.28
N GLN A 86 4.18 -9.95 -7.00
CA GLN A 86 3.72 -11.09 -7.79
C GLN A 86 2.32 -10.78 -8.34
N PRO A 87 2.17 -10.59 -9.66
CA PRO A 87 0.86 -10.44 -10.28
C PRO A 87 0.07 -11.74 -10.13
N CYS A 88 -1.18 -11.62 -9.70
CA CYS A 88 -2.09 -12.73 -9.42
C CYS A 88 -3.49 -12.48 -10.03
N GLU A 89 -3.59 -11.61 -11.04
CA GLU A 89 -4.85 -11.25 -11.69
C GLU A 89 -5.40 -12.42 -12.53
N ASP A 90 -4.50 -13.20 -13.15
CA ASP A 90 -4.83 -14.36 -13.99
C ASP A 90 -4.36 -15.71 -13.38
N THR A 91 -3.82 -15.68 -12.15
CA THR A 91 -3.32 -16.88 -11.47
C THR A 91 -3.70 -16.87 -9.99
N PRO A 92 -3.90 -18.04 -9.34
CA PRO A 92 -4.23 -18.07 -7.92
C PRO A 92 -3.17 -17.35 -7.06
N ALA A 93 -3.63 -16.58 -6.07
CA ALA A 93 -2.75 -15.96 -5.09
C ALA A 93 -1.94 -17.03 -4.33
N PRO A 94 -0.65 -16.78 -4.03
CA PRO A 94 0.21 -17.75 -3.35
C PRO A 94 -0.08 -17.78 -1.84
N LEU A 95 -1.22 -18.35 -1.44
CA LEU A 95 -1.71 -18.33 -0.05
C LEU A 95 -0.68 -18.84 0.95
N ASP A 96 0.03 -19.93 0.65
CA ASP A 96 1.08 -20.47 1.53
C ASP A 96 2.21 -19.45 1.79
N GLN A 97 2.55 -18.62 0.81
CA GLN A 97 3.58 -17.59 0.98
C GLN A 97 3.06 -16.40 1.79
N ILE A 98 1.79 -16.05 1.61
CA ILE A 98 1.11 -14.99 2.38
C ILE A 98 1.04 -15.40 3.85
N ASP A 99 0.57 -16.62 4.12
CA ASP A 99 0.46 -17.18 5.47
C ASP A 99 1.84 -17.26 6.15
N ALA A 100 2.86 -17.74 5.44
CA ALA A 100 4.23 -17.79 5.97
C ALA A 100 4.80 -16.39 6.27
N ALA A 101 4.46 -15.37 5.46
CA ALA A 101 4.88 -13.99 5.72
C ALA A 101 4.19 -13.42 6.97
N ILE A 102 2.87 -13.59 7.07
CA ILE A 102 2.07 -13.12 8.21
C ILE A 102 2.52 -13.80 9.50
N ALA A 103 2.73 -15.13 9.49
CA ALA A 103 3.24 -15.88 10.64
C ALA A 103 4.65 -15.42 11.07
N ALA A 104 5.45 -14.90 10.14
CA ALA A 104 6.75 -14.29 10.43
C ALA A 104 6.66 -12.81 10.86
N GLY A 105 5.46 -12.28 11.09
CA GLY A 105 5.22 -10.89 11.47
C GLY A 105 5.49 -9.89 10.33
N LYS A 106 5.43 -10.33 9.07
CA LYS A 106 5.68 -9.50 7.89
C LYS A 106 4.35 -9.25 7.18
N PRO A 107 3.84 -8.00 7.16
CA PRO A 107 2.60 -7.69 6.47
C PRO A 107 2.77 -7.86 4.95
N VAL A 108 1.67 -8.22 4.29
CA VAL A 108 1.57 -8.35 2.83
C VAL A 108 0.54 -7.35 2.32
N ILE A 109 0.89 -6.57 1.30
CA ILE A 109 -0.10 -5.75 0.60
C ILE A 109 -0.70 -6.57 -0.53
N ALA A 110 -2.02 -6.73 -0.54
CA ALA A 110 -2.74 -7.52 -1.52
C ALA A 110 -3.62 -6.62 -2.39
N GLN A 111 -3.64 -6.89 -3.70
CA GLN A 111 -4.65 -6.36 -4.61
C GLN A 111 -5.89 -7.23 -4.52
N VAL A 112 -7.07 -6.62 -4.45
CA VAL A 112 -8.37 -7.29 -4.42
C VAL A 112 -9.33 -6.63 -5.40
N ASP A 113 -10.31 -7.41 -5.86
CA ASP A 113 -11.50 -6.88 -6.50
C ASP A 113 -12.52 -6.53 -5.41
N TRP A 114 -12.70 -5.24 -5.12
CA TRP A 114 -13.49 -4.83 -3.94
C TRP A 114 -15.01 -4.88 -4.17
N SER A 115 -15.46 -5.11 -5.41
CA SER A 115 -16.87 -4.99 -5.78
C SER A 115 -17.23 -5.96 -6.90
N PRO A 116 -18.39 -6.67 -6.85
CA PRO A 116 -18.81 -7.65 -7.86
C PRO A 116 -19.27 -7.02 -9.20
N LYS A 117 -18.94 -5.76 -9.44
CA LYS A 117 -19.29 -5.05 -10.68
C LYS A 117 -18.43 -5.58 -11.82
N ALA A 118 -18.92 -5.40 -13.05
CA ALA A 118 -18.17 -5.82 -14.22
C ALA A 118 -16.82 -5.09 -14.32
N GLY A 119 -15.76 -5.85 -14.59
CA GLY A 119 -14.38 -5.36 -14.69
C GLY A 119 -13.71 -5.23 -13.32
N LEU A 120 -12.38 -5.40 -13.27
CA LEU A 120 -11.62 -5.38 -12.03
C LEU A 120 -11.76 -4.03 -11.32
N GLN A 121 -12.36 -4.04 -10.14
CA GLN A 121 -12.41 -2.88 -9.26
C GLN A 121 -11.20 -2.96 -8.33
N THR A 122 -10.05 -2.52 -8.83
CA THR A 122 -8.78 -2.61 -8.09
C THR A 122 -8.83 -1.87 -6.76
N HIS A 123 -8.53 -2.57 -5.68
CA HIS A 123 -8.23 -2.00 -4.37
C HIS A 123 -7.02 -2.69 -3.75
N TRP A 124 -6.29 -1.98 -2.89
CA TRP A 124 -5.12 -2.51 -2.21
C TRP A 124 -5.33 -2.44 -0.70
N ILE A 125 -5.06 -3.55 -0.02
CA ILE A 125 -5.22 -3.70 1.43
C ILE A 125 -3.96 -4.27 2.06
N VAL A 126 -3.80 -4.08 3.37
CA VAL A 126 -2.74 -4.70 4.17
C VAL A 126 -3.29 -5.92 4.88
N LEU A 127 -2.70 -7.08 4.60
CA LEU A 127 -2.87 -8.30 5.36
C LEU A 127 -1.75 -8.36 6.40
N TYR A 128 -2.09 -8.43 7.68
CA TYR A 128 -1.12 -8.37 8.76
C TYR A 128 -1.36 -9.38 9.88
N ASP A 129 -2.49 -10.07 9.85
CA ASP A 129 -2.82 -11.15 10.77
C ASP A 129 -3.74 -12.16 10.09
N LYS A 130 -3.80 -13.37 10.63
CA LYS A 130 -4.70 -14.45 10.18
C LYS A 130 -5.34 -15.11 11.40
N GLU A 131 -6.68 -15.08 11.44
CA GLU A 131 -7.46 -15.82 12.42
C GLU A 131 -8.13 -17.02 11.74
N GLY A 132 -7.87 -18.22 12.27
CA GLY A 132 -8.42 -19.47 11.73
C GLY A 132 -7.61 -20.07 10.57
N ASP A 133 -8.21 -21.05 9.89
CA ASP A 133 -7.64 -21.78 8.74
C ASP A 133 -8.04 -21.12 7.40
#